data_AF-A0A1V4M1Q2-F1
#
_entry.id   AF-A0A1V4M1Q2-F1
#
_cell.length_a   1.000
_cell.length_b   1.000
_cell.length_c   1.000
_cell.angle_alpha   90.00
_cell.angle_beta   90.00
_cell.angle_gamma   90.00
#
_symmetry.space_group_name_H-M   'P 1'
#
loop_
_entity.id
_entity.type
_entity.pdbx_description
1 polymer ?
#
loop_
_entity_poly.entity_id
_entity_poly.type
_entity_poly.pdbx_seq_one_letter_code
_entity_poly.pdbx_strand_id
1 'polypeptide(L)'
;MGFKEKMSKTLNQTAQKSSELAQKAKTKVEITTKKSAITAKEKEIGHLFYQARVDQEDVTTQVEALCLDIDALYAEIDELEAD
;
A
#
# COMPACT_ATOMS: atom_id res chain seq x y z
N MET A 1 26.93 22.96 -30.83
CA MET A 1 25.76 22.44 -30.09
C MET A 1 24.77 23.56 -29.92
N GLY A 2 23.69 23.52 -30.69
CA GLY A 2 22.72 24.62 -30.80
C GLY A 2 21.88 24.76 -29.53
N PHE A 3 21.41 25.98 -29.27
CA PHE A 3 20.48 26.30 -28.17
C PHE A 3 19.28 25.33 -28.11
N LYS A 4 18.83 24.86 -29.28
CA LYS A 4 17.75 23.88 -29.48
C LYS A 4 18.08 22.48 -28.92
N GLU A 5 19.33 22.03 -28.97
CA GLU A 5 19.77 20.74 -28.38
C GLU A 5 19.84 20.81 -26.85
N LYS A 6 20.33 21.94 -26.31
CA LYS A 6 20.31 22.18 -24.85
C LYS A 6 18.88 22.24 -24.32
N MET A 7 18.00 22.96 -25.02
CA MET A 7 16.60 23.09 -24.63
C MET A 7 15.87 21.74 -24.66
N SER A 8 16.11 20.92 -25.70
CA SER A 8 15.53 19.57 -25.80
C SER A 8 16.03 18.62 -24.70
N LYS A 9 17.31 18.70 -24.32
CA LYS A 9 17.85 17.94 -23.17
C LYS A 9 17.20 18.34 -21.85
N THR A 10 17.04 19.63 -21.60
CA THR A 10 16.40 20.13 -20.37
C THR A 10 14.92 19.76 -20.30
N LEU A 11 14.21 19.82 -21.43
CA LEU A 11 12.80 19.41 -21.53
C LEU A 11 12.63 17.91 -21.26
N ASN A 12 13.46 17.06 -21.89
CA ASN A 12 13.43 15.62 -21.63
C ASN A 12 13.78 15.27 -20.18
N GLN A 13 14.79 15.93 -19.58
CA GLN A 13 15.15 15.71 -18.18
C GLN A 13 14.03 16.14 -17.23
N THR A 14 13.32 17.23 -17.53
CA THR A 14 12.18 17.67 -16.72
C THR A 14 11.01 16.72 -16.86
N ALA A 15 10.68 16.29 -18.08
CA ALA A 15 9.62 15.32 -18.33
C ALA A 15 9.87 13.98 -17.63
N GLN A 16 11.13 13.51 -17.66
CA GLN A 16 11.55 12.27 -17.00
C GLN A 16 11.42 12.39 -15.47
N LYS A 17 11.90 13.49 -14.88
CA LYS A 17 11.76 13.75 -13.43
C LYS A 17 10.30 13.89 -13.00
N SER A 18 9.46 14.54 -13.79
CA SER A 18 8.03 14.66 -13.51
C SER A 18 7.33 13.30 -13.55
N SER A 19 7.71 12.43 -14.50
CA SER A 19 7.19 11.06 -14.59
C SER A 19 7.62 10.21 -13.39
N GLU A 20 8.90 10.28 -13.00
CA GLU A 20 9.43 9.56 -11.83
C GLU A 20 8.77 10.03 -10.52
N LEU A 21 8.56 11.33 -10.36
CA LEU A 21 7.86 11.90 -9.19
C LEU A 21 6.39 11.45 -9.14
N ALA A 22 5.71 11.39 -10.28
CA ALA A 22 4.33 10.92 -10.35
C ALA A 22 4.23 9.43 -10.00
N GLN A 23 5.16 8.60 -10.49
CA GLN A 23 5.23 7.18 -10.12
C GLN A 23 5.48 7.00 -8.62
N LYS A 24 6.47 7.69 -8.05
CA LYS A 24 6.73 7.64 -6.60
C LYS A 24 5.55 8.10 -5.76
N ALA A 25 4.84 9.13 -6.20
CA ALA A 25 3.64 9.60 -5.52
C ALA A 25 2.52 8.53 -5.57
N LYS A 26 2.33 7.88 -6.71
CA LYS A 26 1.37 6.78 -6.88
C LYS A 26 1.70 5.61 -5.94
N THR A 27 2.95 5.15 -5.94
CA THR A 27 3.42 4.06 -5.06
C THR A 27 3.18 4.40 -3.59
N LYS A 28 3.47 5.64 -3.16
CA LYS A 28 3.20 6.08 -1.78
C LYS A 28 1.72 6.05 -1.41
N VAL A 29 0.83 6.49 -2.31
CA VAL A 29 -0.61 6.44 -2.08
C VAL A 29 -1.06 5.00 -1.94
N GLU A 30 -0.58 4.13 -2.82
CA GLU A 30 -0.92 2.70 -2.81
C GLU A 30 -0.47 2.01 -1.51
N ILE A 31 0.77 2.24 -1.07
CA ILE A 31 1.27 1.75 0.23
C ILE A 31 0.39 2.28 1.38
N THR A 32 0.02 3.56 1.34
CA THR A 32 -0.82 4.17 2.39
C THR A 32 -2.21 3.54 2.44
N THR A 33 -2.81 3.27 1.27
CA THR A 33 -4.10 2.58 1.17
C THR A 33 -4.02 1.16 1.73
N LYS A 34 -2.97 0.40 1.40
CA LYS A 34 -2.76 -0.96 1.94
C LYS A 34 -2.56 -0.93 3.46
N LYS A 35 -1.74 0.00 4.00
CA LYS A 35 -1.58 0.20 5.46
C LYS A 35 -2.92 0.51 6.15
N SER A 36 -3.75 1.34 5.54
CA SER A 36 -5.10 1.62 6.07
C SER A 36 -6.01 0.38 6.05
N ALA A 37 -5.90 -0.48 5.03
CA ALA A 37 -6.67 -1.71 4.95
C ALA A 37 -6.25 -2.71 6.04
N ILE A 38 -4.95 -2.84 6.30
CA ILE A 38 -4.41 -3.65 7.40
C ILE A 38 -5.00 -3.17 8.74
N THR A 39 -4.93 -1.87 9.04
CA THR A 39 -5.49 -1.32 10.29
C THR A 39 -7.00 -1.56 10.41
N ALA A 40 -7.74 -1.56 9.29
CA ALA A 40 -9.16 -1.89 9.33
C ALA A 40 -9.40 -3.36 9.70
N LYS A 41 -8.63 -4.29 9.11
CA LYS A 41 -8.70 -5.73 9.42
C LYS A 41 -8.28 -6.04 10.86
N GLU A 42 -7.24 -5.39 11.37
CA GLU A 42 -6.83 -5.53 12.79
C GLU A 42 -7.95 -5.10 13.76
N LYS A 43 -8.66 -4.02 13.43
CA LYS A 43 -9.83 -3.57 14.21
C LYS A 43 -10.98 -4.57 14.12
N GLU A 44 -11.21 -5.15 12.95
CA GLU A 44 -12.22 -6.18 12.72
C GLU A 44 -11.93 -7.43 13.56
N ILE A 45 -10.68 -7.89 13.62
CA ILE A 45 -10.25 -8.98 14.52
C ILE A 45 -10.59 -8.64 15.98
N GLY A 46 -10.27 -7.42 16.43
CA GLY A 46 -10.61 -6.97 17.78
C GLY A 46 -12.12 -6.98 18.05
N HIS A 47 -12.93 -6.60 17.07
CA HIS A 47 -14.39 -6.65 17.16
C HIS A 47 -14.92 -8.08 17.24
N LEU A 48 -14.39 -8.98 16.39
CA LEU A 48 -14.75 -10.40 16.39
C LEU A 48 -14.46 -11.05 17.75
N PHE A 49 -13.30 -10.79 18.36
CA PHE A 49 -13.01 -11.31 19.71
C PHE A 49 -13.94 -10.75 20.77
N TYR A 50 -14.33 -9.49 20.68
CA TYR A 50 -15.30 -8.90 21.59
C TYR A 50 -16.67 -9.58 21.45
N GLN A 51 -17.18 -9.73 20.22
CA GLN A 51 -18.45 -10.40 19.94
C GLN A 51 -18.41 -11.87 20.36
N ALA A 52 -17.38 -12.61 19.96
CA ALA A 52 -17.13 -13.99 20.38
C ALA A 52 -17.19 -14.15 21.90
N ARG A 53 -16.66 -13.18 22.65
CA ARG A 53 -16.70 -13.20 24.10
C ARG A 53 -18.10 -12.99 24.67
N VAL A 54 -18.91 -12.13 24.05
CA VAL A 54 -20.29 -11.85 24.44
C VAL A 54 -21.21 -13.02 24.09
N ASP A 55 -21.08 -13.53 22.86
CA ASP A 55 -21.97 -14.54 22.27
C ASP A 55 -21.51 -15.98 22.57
N GLN A 56 -20.33 -16.15 23.15
CA GLN A 56 -19.67 -17.43 23.43
C GLN A 56 -19.43 -18.29 22.18
N GLU A 57 -19.08 -17.62 21.08
CA GLU A 57 -18.80 -18.26 19.80
C GLU A 57 -17.29 -18.38 19.55
N ASP A 58 -16.91 -19.35 18.71
CA ASP A 58 -15.56 -19.45 18.18
C ASP A 58 -15.43 -18.67 16.87
N VAL A 59 -14.45 -17.78 16.81
CA VAL A 59 -14.14 -16.94 15.64
C VAL A 59 -12.78 -17.28 15.02
N THR A 60 -12.14 -18.36 15.46
CA THR A 60 -10.77 -18.72 15.08
C THR A 60 -10.58 -18.74 13.56
N THR A 61 -11.47 -19.39 12.81
CA THR A 61 -11.38 -19.43 11.33
C THR A 61 -11.52 -18.06 10.67
N GLN A 62 -12.37 -17.18 11.21
CA GLN A 62 -12.57 -15.82 10.67
C GLN A 62 -11.33 -14.96 10.91
N VAL A 63 -10.74 -15.07 12.11
CA VAL A 63 -9.50 -14.40 12.47
C VAL A 63 -8.33 -14.91 11.63
N GLU A 64 -8.20 -16.23 11.42
CA GLU A 64 -7.17 -16.82 10.56
C GLU A 64 -7.24 -16.28 9.13
N ALA A 65 -8.44 -16.18 8.55
CA ALA A 65 -8.62 -15.60 7.22
C ALA A 65 -8.17 -14.12 7.17
N LEU A 66 -8.53 -13.33 8.18
CA LEU A 66 -8.12 -11.93 8.26
C LEU A 66 -6.60 -11.78 8.45
N CYS A 67 -5.95 -12.67 9.19
CA CYS A 67 -4.49 -12.69 9.34
C CYS A 67 -3.79 -12.99 8.01
N LEU A 68 -4.27 -13.98 7.25
CA LEU A 68 -3.72 -14.30 5.93
C LEU A 68 -3.84 -13.12 4.95
N ASP A 69 -4.96 -12.41 4.98
CA ASP A 69 -5.14 -11.20 4.19
C ASP A 69 -4.17 -10.07 4.61
N ILE A 70 -3.93 -9.92 5.91
CA ILE A 70 -2.97 -8.93 6.44
C ILE A 70 -1.55 -9.29 5.99
N ASP A 71 -1.16 -10.56 6.07
CA ASP A 71 0.16 -11.03 5.64
C ASP A 71 0.38 -10.78 4.14
N ALA A 72 -0.64 -11.05 3.32
CA ALA A 72 -0.59 -10.74 1.89
C ALA A 72 -0.43 -9.24 1.62
N LEU A 73 -1.16 -8.38 2.35
CA LEU A 73 -1.04 -6.93 2.22
C LEU A 73 0.34 -6.41 2.63
N TYR A 74 0.96 -6.99 3.66
CA TYR A 74 2.33 -6.67 4.03
C TYR A 74 3.33 -7.09 2.95
N ALA A 75 3.18 -8.29 2.39
CA ALA A 75 4.04 -8.74 1.29
C ALA A 75 3.94 -7.81 0.07
N GLU A 76 2.72 -7.37 -0.29
CA GLU A 76 2.52 -6.40 -1.38
C GLU A 76 3.15 -5.03 -1.07
N ILE A 77 3.17 -4.59 0.20
CA ILE A 77 3.86 -3.36 0.60
C ILE A 77 5.36 -3.52 0.44
N ASP A 78 5.93 -4.64 0.88
CA ASP A 78 7.36 -4.92 0.77
C ASP A 78 7.82 -4.94 -0.69
N GLU A 79 7.00 -5.51 -1.60
CA GLU A 79 7.25 -5.45 -3.04
C GLU A 79 7.25 -4.00 -3.57
N LEU A 80 6.26 -3.18 -3.17
CA LEU A 80 6.16 -1.78 -3.58
C LEU A 80 7.25 -0.87 -2.98
N GLU A 81 7.81 -1.23 -1.83
CA GLU A 81 8.92 -0.49 -1.20
C GLU A 81 10.29 -0.92 -1.76
N ALA A 82 10.38 -2.06 -2.43
CA ALA A 82 11.59 -2.56 -3.09
C ALA A 82 11.81 -2.01 -4.52
N ASP A 83 10.75 -1.48 -5.16
CA ASP A 83 10.77 -0.78 -6.47
C ASP A 83 11.21 0.71 -6.37
#